data_AF-F7K1X7-F1
#
_entry.id   AF-F7K1X7-F1
#
_cell.length_a   1.000
_cell.length_b   1.000
_cell.length_c   1.000
_cell.angle_alpha   90.00
_cell.angle_beta   90.00
_cell.angle_gamma   90.00
#
_symmetry.space_group_name_H-M   'P 1'
#
loop_
_entity.id
_entity.type
_entity.pdbx_description
1 polymer ?
#
loop_
_entity_poly.entity_id
_entity_poly.type
_entity_poly.pdbx_seq_one_letter_code
_entity_poly.pdbx_strand_id
1 'polypeptide(L)'
;MGKHYLNVDGKKVLTTEITYEDLVMLYKQYIEKFNEVPVFSKCNLKNNMPQGRIINKIISNKGITYNDFLLQFGKVSHVRTESKDYDYYVNRFKKLCSDHVLKIQDLINNEYGLPNANWFIKYCPDKNVKTYNDFIKWCGLKENNQAFDKNYISDRLVKLQNELQRPITQKDITKKSVGFSMIVIKRLFGSLTKAKRELELEETKSKPINSFEYYKNNLDESLKNIKKLKKEIIFLGLILKTHYIVKIL
;
A
#
# COMPACT_ATOMS: atom_id res chain seq x y z
N MET A 1 -4.73 -17.07 56.08
CA MET A 1 -4.39 -16.06 55.04
C MET A 1 -4.62 -14.69 55.65
N GLY A 2 -3.63 -13.79 55.58
CA GLY A 2 -3.75 -12.43 56.13
C GLY A 2 -4.81 -11.61 55.39
N LYS A 3 -5.50 -10.72 56.10
CA LYS A 3 -6.38 -9.73 55.47
C LYS A 3 -5.51 -8.71 54.74
N HIS A 4 -5.70 -8.59 53.43
CA HIS A 4 -4.97 -7.64 52.59
C HIS A 4 -5.94 -6.57 52.10
N TYR A 5 -5.49 -5.32 52.09
CA TYR A 5 -6.30 -4.16 51.69
C TYR A 5 -5.64 -3.47 50.51
N LEU A 6 -6.48 -2.97 49.59
CA LEU A 6 -6.07 -2.09 48.51
C LEU A 6 -6.60 -0.68 48.78
N ASN A 7 -5.88 0.32 48.26
CA ASN A 7 -6.30 1.70 48.28
C ASN A 7 -7.07 2.02 46.98
N VAL A 8 -8.38 2.23 47.08
CA VAL A 8 -9.25 2.63 45.99
C VAL A 8 -9.63 4.08 46.23
N ASP A 9 -9.03 5.01 45.49
CA ASP A 9 -9.31 6.45 45.61
C ASP A 9 -9.28 6.99 47.07
N GLY A 10 -8.24 6.62 47.81
CA GLY A 10 -8.06 7.00 49.23
C GLY A 10 -8.76 6.08 50.23
N LYS A 11 -9.66 5.20 49.79
CA LYS A 11 -10.41 4.26 50.65
C LYS A 11 -9.69 2.91 50.76
N LYS A 12 -9.55 2.39 51.98
CA LYS A 12 -9.03 1.03 52.21
C LYS A 12 -10.14 0.00 52.00
N VAL A 13 -10.02 -0.82 50.97
CA VAL A 13 -10.97 -1.89 50.63
C VAL A 13 -10.30 -3.25 50.76
N LEU A 14 -10.98 -4.21 51.36
CA LEU A 14 -10.46 -5.57 51.51
C LEU A 14 -10.38 -6.25 50.13
N THR A 15 -9.28 -6.96 49.83
CA THR A 15 -9.07 -7.56 48.50
C THR A 15 -10.19 -8.50 48.04
N THR A 16 -10.89 -9.14 48.97
CA THR A 16 -12.01 -10.06 48.68
C THR A 16 -13.34 -9.37 48.44
N GLU A 17 -13.47 -8.09 48.77
CA GLU A 17 -14.70 -7.30 48.69
C GLU A 17 -14.67 -6.27 47.56
N ILE A 18 -13.62 -6.29 46.74
CA ILE A 18 -13.46 -5.40 45.59
C ILE A 18 -14.62 -5.61 44.61
N THR A 19 -15.29 -4.50 44.29
CA THR A 19 -16.34 -4.45 43.28
C THR A 19 -15.75 -4.25 41.87
N TYR A 20 -16.60 -4.32 40.85
CA TYR A 20 -16.17 -4.03 39.48
C TYR A 20 -15.73 -2.56 39.34
N GLU A 21 -16.45 -1.66 39.99
CA GLU A 21 -16.21 -0.23 39.96
C GLU A 21 -14.89 0.13 40.68
N ASP A 22 -14.60 -0.55 41.81
CA ASP A 22 -13.31 -0.46 42.48
C ASP A 22 -12.17 -0.96 41.58
N LEU A 23 -12.38 -2.09 40.90
CA LEU A 23 -11.41 -2.65 39.98
C LEU A 23 -11.10 -1.69 38.82
N VAL A 24 -12.12 -1.03 38.25
CA VAL A 24 -11.95 0.01 37.22
C VAL A 24 -11.11 1.16 37.76
N MET A 25 -11.39 1.61 38.98
CA MET A 25 -10.65 2.71 39.60
C MET A 25 -9.18 2.35 39.84
N LEU A 26 -8.91 1.14 40.33
CA LEU A 26 -7.54 0.65 40.55
C LEU A 26 -6.72 0.60 39.26
N TYR A 27 -7.34 0.19 38.14
CA TYR A 27 -6.69 0.21 36.83
C TYR A 27 -6.38 1.64 36.38
N LYS A 28 -7.31 2.61 36.56
CA LYS A 28 -7.05 4.02 36.25
C LYS A 28 -5.89 4.59 37.07
N GLN A 29 -5.88 4.36 38.38
CA GLN A 29 -4.81 4.82 39.27
C GLN A 29 -3.45 4.22 38.91
N TYR A 30 -3.40 2.95 38.49
CA TYR A 30 -2.17 2.34 38.00
C TYR A 30 -1.69 3.01 36.71
N ILE A 31 -2.59 3.23 35.76
CA ILE A 31 -2.27 3.85 34.47
C ILE A 31 -1.77 5.29 34.66
N GLU A 32 -2.43 6.08 35.51
CA GLU A 32 -1.98 7.44 35.83
C GLU A 32 -0.57 7.45 36.43
N LYS A 33 -0.25 6.44 37.26
CA LYS A 33 1.04 6.35 37.94
C LYS A 33 2.18 5.86 37.05
N PHE A 34 1.92 4.88 36.19
CA PHE A 34 2.97 4.18 35.43
C PHE A 34 2.90 4.41 33.92
N ASN A 35 1.88 5.12 33.44
CA ASN A 35 1.61 5.38 32.03
C ASN A 35 1.54 4.10 31.18
N GLU A 36 1.11 2.98 31.78
CA GLU A 36 0.93 1.69 31.13
C GLU A 36 -0.30 0.96 31.71
N VAL A 37 -0.95 0.12 30.90
CA VAL A 37 -2.07 -0.72 31.38
C VAL A 37 -1.49 -1.97 32.08
N PRO A 38 -1.92 -2.28 33.32
CA PRO A 38 -1.34 -3.41 34.05
C PRO A 38 -1.77 -4.76 33.45
N VAL A 39 -0.77 -5.56 33.10
CA VAL A 39 -0.94 -6.98 32.77
C VAL A 39 -0.94 -7.84 34.05
N PHE A 40 -1.36 -9.11 33.97
CA PHE A 40 -1.47 -9.98 35.15
C PHE A 40 -0.20 -10.08 36.01
N SER A 41 0.99 -10.02 35.41
CA SER A 41 2.26 -10.04 36.16
C SER A 41 2.46 -8.79 37.04
N LYS A 42 1.83 -7.67 36.68
CA LYS A 42 1.82 -6.41 37.43
C LYS A 42 0.68 -6.33 38.44
N CYS A 43 -0.28 -7.26 38.38
CA CYS A 43 -1.44 -7.32 39.27
C CYS A 43 -1.07 -7.96 40.62
N ASN A 44 -0.34 -7.22 41.45
CA ASN A 44 0.14 -7.65 42.76
C ASN A 44 -0.02 -6.56 43.82
N LEU A 45 0.09 -6.95 45.10
CA LEU A 45 -0.09 -6.04 46.23
C LEU A 45 0.93 -4.88 46.25
N LYS A 46 2.16 -5.08 45.76
CA LYS A 46 3.18 -4.00 45.70
C LYS A 46 2.73 -2.85 44.80
N ASN A 47 1.97 -3.19 43.76
CA ASN A 47 1.40 -2.25 42.80
C ASN A 47 -0.01 -1.77 43.19
N ASN A 48 -0.49 -2.10 44.39
CA ASN A 48 -1.86 -1.82 44.83
C ASN A 48 -2.92 -2.46 43.91
N MET A 49 -2.65 -3.67 43.40
CA MET A 49 -3.54 -4.36 42.46
C MET A 49 -4.03 -5.71 43.02
N PRO A 50 -5.28 -6.11 42.72
CA PRO A 50 -5.80 -7.42 43.10
C PRO A 50 -5.11 -8.53 42.31
N GLN A 51 -5.05 -9.74 42.87
CA GLN A 51 -4.50 -10.89 42.15
C GLN A 51 -5.40 -11.30 40.98
N GLY A 52 -4.81 -11.88 39.93
CA GLY A 52 -5.54 -12.28 38.72
C GLY A 52 -6.76 -13.17 38.96
N ARG A 53 -6.75 -14.03 39.98
CA ARG A 53 -7.92 -14.86 40.35
C ARG A 53 -9.12 -14.03 40.81
N ILE A 54 -8.89 -12.95 41.56
CA ILE A 54 -9.94 -12.03 42.04
C ILE A 54 -10.46 -11.22 40.85
N ILE A 55 -9.57 -10.69 40.02
CA ILE A 55 -9.88 -9.96 38.79
C ILE A 55 -10.79 -10.80 37.88
N ASN A 56 -10.39 -12.04 37.57
CA ASN A 56 -11.17 -12.93 36.72
C ASN A 56 -12.55 -13.24 37.32
N LYS A 57 -12.65 -13.43 38.64
CA LYS A 57 -13.94 -13.66 39.29
C LYS A 57 -14.89 -12.46 39.10
N ILE A 58 -14.40 -11.24 39.34
CA ILE A 58 -15.20 -10.01 39.21
C ILE A 58 -15.67 -9.81 37.76
N ILE A 59 -14.76 -10.01 36.80
CA ILE A 59 -15.00 -9.84 35.38
C ILE A 59 -15.99 -10.89 34.85
N SER A 60 -15.80 -12.16 35.20
CA SER A 60 -16.73 -13.24 34.83
C SER A 60 -18.13 -13.02 35.39
N ASN A 61 -18.25 -12.48 36.62
CA ASN A 61 -19.56 -12.15 37.21
C ASN A 61 -20.32 -11.07 36.43
N LYS A 62 -19.63 -10.19 35.69
CA LYS A 62 -20.22 -9.19 34.81
C LYS A 62 -20.46 -9.71 33.38
N GLY A 63 -20.08 -10.95 33.08
CA GLY A 63 -20.30 -11.57 31.76
C GLY A 63 -19.40 -11.02 30.65
N ILE A 64 -18.30 -10.35 30.99
CA ILE A 64 -17.34 -9.78 30.02
C ILE A 64 -16.03 -10.57 30.04
N THR A 65 -15.22 -10.49 28.98
CA THR A 65 -13.88 -11.09 29.00
C THR A 65 -12.84 -10.13 29.59
N TYR A 66 -11.69 -10.68 30.02
CA TYR A 66 -10.58 -9.85 30.50
C TYR A 66 -10.10 -8.85 29.42
N ASN A 67 -10.15 -9.23 28.14
CA ASN A 67 -9.79 -8.33 27.06
C ASN A 67 -10.83 -7.22 26.86
N ASP A 68 -12.12 -7.52 26.95
CA ASP A 68 -13.18 -6.49 26.90
C ASP A 68 -13.04 -5.50 28.05
N PHE A 69 -12.63 -5.97 29.23
CA PHE A 69 -12.29 -5.12 30.36
C PHE A 69 -11.09 -4.22 30.05
N LEU A 70 -9.98 -4.78 29.57
CA LEU A 70 -8.77 -4.01 29.26
C LEU A 70 -8.98 -2.95 28.17
N LEU A 71 -9.81 -3.24 27.17
CA LEU A 71 -10.12 -2.32 26.07
C LEU A 71 -10.78 -1.01 26.52
N GLN A 72 -11.38 -1.00 27.72
CA GLN A 72 -11.95 0.23 28.32
C GLN A 72 -10.88 1.25 28.69
N PHE A 73 -9.62 0.82 28.87
CA PHE A 73 -8.50 1.67 29.27
C PHE A 73 -7.54 2.00 28.12
N GLY A 74 -7.89 1.64 26.88
CA GLY A 74 -7.05 1.84 25.70
C GLY A 74 -6.18 0.63 25.34
N LYS A 75 -5.16 0.84 24.51
CA LYS A 75 -4.37 -0.25 23.93
C LYS A 75 -3.35 -0.81 24.93
N VAL A 76 -3.49 -2.08 25.27
CA VAL A 76 -2.43 -2.85 25.95
C VAL A 76 -1.51 -3.42 24.87
N SER A 77 -0.21 -3.16 24.98
CA SER A 77 0.82 -3.44 23.97
C SER A 77 0.83 -4.88 23.41
N HIS A 78 0.27 -5.86 24.13
CA HIS A 78 0.18 -7.26 23.73
C HIS A 78 -1.14 -7.96 24.07
N VAL A 79 -2.29 -7.27 23.96
CA VAL A 79 -3.57 -7.98 24.01
C VAL A 79 -3.86 -8.58 22.63
N ARG A 80 -3.75 -9.91 22.53
CA ARG A 80 -4.40 -10.66 21.46
C ARG A 80 -5.88 -10.31 21.53
N THR A 81 -6.46 -9.85 20.44
CA THR A 81 -7.89 -9.58 20.37
C THR A 81 -8.63 -10.93 20.45
N GLU A 82 -8.88 -11.43 21.66
CA GLU A 82 -9.66 -12.67 21.88
C GLU A 82 -11.17 -12.40 21.95
N SER A 83 -11.58 -11.12 21.99
CA SER A 83 -13.00 -10.76 21.97
C SER A 83 -13.62 -11.25 20.67
N LYS A 84 -14.71 -12.01 20.80
CA LYS A 84 -15.45 -12.61 19.68
C LYS A 84 -16.59 -11.72 19.18
N ASP A 85 -16.70 -10.50 19.71
CA ASP A 85 -17.77 -9.57 19.33
C ASP A 85 -17.45 -8.90 17.98
N TYR A 86 -17.83 -9.58 16.91
CA TYR A 86 -17.61 -9.12 15.53
C TYR A 86 -18.34 -7.81 15.24
N ASP A 87 -19.59 -7.70 15.66
CA ASP A 87 -20.43 -6.55 15.36
C ASP A 87 -19.90 -5.28 16.05
N TYR A 88 -19.41 -5.40 17.30
CA TYR A 88 -18.75 -4.29 17.99
C TYR A 88 -17.60 -3.72 17.18
N TYR A 89 -16.67 -4.57 16.71
CA TYR A 89 -15.49 -4.11 15.98
C TYR A 89 -15.83 -3.58 14.59
N VAL A 90 -16.79 -4.18 13.89
CA VAL A 90 -17.26 -3.67 12.59
C VAL A 90 -17.92 -2.29 12.74
N ASN A 91 -18.76 -2.10 13.76
CA ASN A 91 -19.40 -0.82 14.00
C ASN A 91 -18.39 0.27 14.36
N ARG A 92 -17.40 -0.07 15.21
CA ARG A 92 -16.29 0.84 15.54
C ARG A 92 -15.45 1.16 14.30
N PHE A 93 -15.14 0.17 13.47
CA PHE A 93 -14.42 0.34 12.21
C PHE A 93 -15.17 1.31 11.27
N LYS A 94 -16.47 1.10 11.06
CA LYS A 94 -17.32 1.98 10.23
C LYS A 94 -17.36 3.41 10.74
N LYS A 95 -17.45 3.59 12.07
CA LYS A 95 -17.44 4.92 12.70
C LYS A 95 -16.13 5.68 12.44
N LEU A 96 -15.00 4.97 12.49
CA LEU A 96 -13.69 5.54 12.20
C LEU A 96 -13.46 5.81 10.71
N CYS A 97 -14.11 5.04 9.82
CA CYS A 97 -13.99 5.18 8.38
C CYS A 97 -14.95 6.20 7.75
N SER A 98 -15.42 7.19 8.51
CA SER A 98 -16.37 8.22 8.03
C SER A 98 -15.77 9.12 6.96
N ASP A 99 -14.50 9.53 7.11
CA ASP A 99 -13.81 10.44 6.17
C ASP A 99 -12.81 9.72 5.25
N HIS A 100 -12.21 8.63 5.72
CA HIS A 100 -11.24 7.84 4.96
C HIS A 100 -11.25 6.40 5.44
N VAL A 101 -11.06 5.45 4.52
CA VAL A 101 -11.04 4.02 4.89
C VAL A 101 -9.67 3.66 5.44
N LEU A 102 -9.64 3.00 6.61
CA LEU A 102 -8.39 2.54 7.22
C LEU A 102 -7.71 1.48 6.34
N LYS A 103 -6.42 1.64 6.07
CA LYS A 103 -5.61 0.67 5.32
C LYS A 103 -5.15 -0.45 6.24
N ILE A 104 -4.67 -1.54 5.64
CA ILE A 104 -4.11 -2.68 6.39
C ILE A 104 -3.00 -2.21 7.35
N GLN A 105 -2.14 -1.29 6.91
CA GLN A 105 -1.07 -0.71 7.73
C GLN A 105 -1.63 0.05 8.94
N ASP A 106 -2.74 0.76 8.78
CA ASP A 106 -3.39 1.53 9.84
C ASP A 106 -4.04 0.62 10.90
N LEU A 107 -4.19 -0.68 10.60
CA LEU A 107 -4.69 -1.69 11.54
C LEU A 107 -3.56 -2.47 12.23
N ILE A 108 -2.31 -2.36 11.78
CA ILE A 108 -1.17 -3.00 12.44
C ILE A 108 -0.80 -2.19 13.67
N ASN A 109 -0.89 -2.80 14.86
CA ASN A 109 -0.57 -2.12 16.11
C ASN A 109 -1.28 -0.76 16.25
N ASN A 110 -2.52 -0.68 15.81
CA ASN A 110 -3.27 0.56 15.76
C ASN A 110 -3.65 1.08 17.16
N GLU A 111 -3.79 2.39 17.28
CA GLU A 111 -4.23 3.07 18.51
C GLU A 111 -5.75 2.98 18.70
N TYR A 112 -6.48 2.60 17.66
CA TYR A 112 -7.94 2.55 17.64
C TYR A 112 -8.54 1.40 18.46
N GLY A 113 -7.71 0.47 18.94
CA GLY A 113 -8.14 -0.75 19.62
C GLY A 113 -8.85 -1.74 18.70
N LEU A 114 -8.62 -1.62 17.38
CA LEU A 114 -9.21 -2.51 16.38
C LEU A 114 -8.36 -3.77 16.19
N PRO A 115 -8.99 -4.90 15.82
CA PRO A 115 -8.27 -6.07 15.31
C PRO A 115 -7.48 -5.75 14.04
N ASN A 116 -6.53 -6.63 13.70
CA ASN A 116 -5.85 -6.54 12.40
C ASN A 116 -6.79 -6.92 11.23
N ALA A 117 -6.39 -6.58 10.01
CA ALA A 117 -7.17 -6.87 8.80
C ALA A 117 -7.57 -8.36 8.66
N ASN A 118 -6.67 -9.30 9.02
CA ASN A 118 -6.94 -10.73 8.91
C ASN A 118 -8.04 -11.20 9.85
N TRP A 119 -8.18 -10.56 11.02
CA TRP A 119 -9.25 -10.86 11.96
C TRP A 119 -10.62 -10.53 11.35
N PHE A 120 -10.76 -9.36 10.72
CA PHE A 120 -12.01 -8.96 10.07
C PHE A 120 -12.44 -9.90 8.95
N ILE A 121 -11.49 -10.41 8.18
CA ILE A 121 -11.74 -11.39 7.11
C ILE A 121 -12.14 -12.74 7.73
N LYS A 122 -11.37 -13.23 8.70
CA LYS A 122 -11.55 -14.57 9.27
C LYS A 122 -12.88 -14.75 9.98
N TYR A 123 -13.36 -13.72 10.67
CA TYR A 123 -14.58 -13.77 11.47
C TYR A 123 -15.79 -13.14 10.76
N CYS A 124 -15.66 -12.78 9.48
CA CYS A 124 -16.78 -12.26 8.70
C CYS A 124 -17.89 -13.31 8.57
N PRO A 125 -19.17 -12.96 8.84
CA PRO A 125 -20.28 -13.88 8.66
C PRO A 125 -20.50 -14.23 7.17
N ASP A 126 -20.09 -13.35 6.26
CA ASP A 126 -20.13 -13.60 4.82
C ASP A 126 -18.86 -14.35 4.36
N LYS A 127 -19.05 -15.62 3.96
CA LYS A 127 -17.97 -16.50 3.48
C LYS A 127 -17.36 -16.06 2.15
N ASN A 128 -17.98 -15.12 1.44
CA ASN A 128 -17.43 -14.55 0.21
C ASN A 128 -16.33 -13.52 0.49
N VAL A 129 -16.23 -13.02 1.72
CA VAL A 129 -15.17 -12.10 2.13
C VAL A 129 -13.86 -12.88 2.32
N LYS A 130 -12.99 -12.84 1.30
CA LYS A 130 -11.68 -13.52 1.31
C LYS A 130 -10.50 -12.58 1.44
N THR A 131 -10.69 -11.32 1.04
CA THR A 131 -9.68 -10.28 1.08
C THR A 131 -10.13 -9.09 1.92
N TYR A 132 -9.18 -8.25 2.33
CA TYR A 132 -9.51 -7.03 3.05
C TYR A 132 -10.39 -6.09 2.20
N ASN A 133 -10.17 -6.05 0.89
CA ASN A 133 -11.03 -5.26 -0.01
C ASN A 133 -12.46 -5.80 -0.06
N ASP A 134 -12.64 -7.12 -0.02
CA ASP A 134 -13.98 -7.72 0.07
C ASP A 134 -14.66 -7.30 1.38
N PHE A 135 -13.91 -7.24 2.49
CA PHE A 135 -14.41 -6.74 3.77
C PHE A 135 -14.81 -5.27 3.71
N ILE A 136 -14.00 -4.41 3.08
CA ILE A 136 -14.33 -2.99 2.88
C ILE A 136 -15.63 -2.84 2.06
N LYS A 137 -15.77 -3.61 0.97
CA LYS A 137 -17.01 -3.65 0.17
C LYS A 137 -18.20 -4.13 0.97
N TRP A 138 -18.02 -5.20 1.74
CA TRP A 138 -19.05 -5.77 2.59
C TRP A 138 -19.49 -4.77 3.68
N CYS A 139 -18.57 -3.92 4.17
CA CYS A 139 -18.89 -2.81 5.05
C CYS A 139 -19.67 -1.67 4.38
N GLY A 140 -19.86 -1.70 3.05
CA GLY A 140 -20.50 -0.62 2.28
C GLY A 140 -19.57 0.58 2.04
N LEU A 141 -18.26 0.42 2.24
CA LEU A 141 -17.27 1.49 2.09
C LEU A 141 -16.64 1.44 0.70
N LYS A 142 -16.28 2.60 0.15
CA LYS A 142 -15.57 2.68 -1.15
C LYS A 142 -14.15 2.14 -1.00
N GLU A 143 -13.67 1.41 -2.01
CA GLU A 143 -12.33 0.81 -1.99
C GLU A 143 -11.24 1.83 -1.68
N ASN A 144 -10.26 1.39 -0.87
CA ASN A 144 -9.08 2.18 -0.51
C ASN A 144 -8.11 2.40 -1.68
N ASN A 145 -8.18 1.55 -2.69
CA ASN A 145 -7.48 1.72 -3.94
C ASN A 145 -8.49 2.26 -4.94
N GLN A 146 -8.26 3.45 -5.47
CA GLN A 146 -8.94 3.89 -6.66
C GLN A 146 -8.77 2.77 -7.70
N ALA A 147 -9.87 2.13 -8.09
CA ALA A 147 -9.85 1.10 -9.12
C ALA A 147 -9.31 1.78 -10.38
N PHE A 148 -8.04 1.49 -10.70
CA PHE A 148 -7.44 1.92 -11.95
C PHE A 148 -7.98 1.02 -13.06
N ASP A 149 -9.24 1.23 -13.39
CA ASP A 149 -9.89 0.61 -14.53
C ASP A 149 -9.46 1.29 -15.84
N LYS A 150 -9.83 0.68 -16.97
CA LYS A 150 -9.38 1.16 -18.27
C LYS A 150 -9.90 2.58 -18.56
N ASN A 151 -11.15 2.87 -18.20
CA ASN A 151 -11.80 4.16 -18.48
C ASN A 151 -11.16 5.30 -17.70
N TYR A 152 -10.95 5.12 -16.40
CA TYR A 152 -10.28 6.11 -15.55
C TYR A 152 -8.88 6.44 -16.06
N ILE A 153 -8.12 5.41 -16.48
CA ILE A 153 -6.78 5.62 -17.01
C ILE A 153 -6.83 6.34 -18.36
N SER A 154 -7.78 6.00 -19.24
CA SER A 154 -8.00 6.67 -20.51
C SER A 154 -8.28 8.17 -20.32
N ASP A 155 -9.24 8.53 -19.48
CA ASP A 155 -9.64 9.92 -19.24
C ASP A 155 -8.46 10.77 -18.72
N ARG A 156 -7.65 10.19 -17.82
CA ARG A 156 -6.47 10.86 -17.27
C ARG A 156 -5.38 11.05 -18.32
N LEU A 157 -5.20 10.11 -19.25
CA LEU A 157 -4.24 10.25 -20.35
C LEU A 157 -4.68 11.32 -21.35
N VAL A 158 -5.96 11.35 -21.74
CA VAL A 158 -6.53 12.38 -22.60
C VAL A 158 -6.34 13.77 -21.97
N LYS A 159 -6.71 13.90 -20.69
CA LYS A 159 -6.54 15.14 -19.95
C LYS A 159 -5.08 15.60 -19.90
N LEU A 160 -4.15 14.68 -19.63
CA LEU A 160 -2.72 14.99 -19.61
C LEU A 160 -2.21 15.51 -20.96
N GLN A 161 -2.63 14.92 -22.09
CA GLN A 161 -2.19 15.41 -23.40
C GLN A 161 -2.71 16.83 -23.68
N ASN A 162 -3.97 17.08 -23.33
CA ASN A 162 -4.58 18.41 -23.47
C ASN A 162 -3.90 19.46 -22.57
N GLU A 163 -3.45 19.07 -21.37
CA GLU A 163 -2.69 19.97 -20.49
C GLU A 163 -1.28 20.23 -21.00
N LEU A 164 -0.61 19.21 -21.56
CA LEU A 164 0.76 19.33 -22.05
C LEU A 164 0.88 20.01 -23.41
N GLN A 165 -0.17 19.96 -24.25
CA GLN A 165 -0.15 20.45 -25.63
C GLN A 165 1.01 19.87 -26.46
N ARG A 166 1.39 18.62 -26.15
CA ARG A 166 2.41 17.84 -26.86
C ARG A 166 2.22 16.34 -26.61
N PRO A 167 2.85 15.46 -27.42
CA PRO A 167 2.82 14.02 -27.19
C PRO A 167 3.32 13.63 -25.80
N ILE A 168 2.56 12.77 -25.11
CA ILE A 168 2.92 12.25 -23.79
C ILE A 168 4.18 11.37 -23.88
N THR A 169 5.16 11.57 -23.02
CA THR A 169 6.33 10.70 -22.89
C THR A 169 6.23 9.86 -21.62
N GLN A 170 7.04 8.80 -21.52
CA GLN A 170 7.07 7.96 -20.31
C GLN A 170 7.46 8.77 -19.05
N LYS A 171 8.25 9.84 -19.19
CA LYS A 171 8.65 10.70 -18.07
C LYS A 171 7.49 11.51 -17.50
N ASP A 172 6.45 11.73 -18.30
CA ASP A 172 5.27 12.48 -17.89
C ASP A 172 4.31 11.62 -17.04
N ILE A 173 4.46 10.29 -17.05
CA ILE A 173 3.63 9.37 -16.27
C ILE A 173 4.21 9.21 -14.87
N THR A 174 3.72 10.02 -13.94
CA THR A 174 4.10 10.00 -12.54
C THR A 174 2.87 9.99 -11.65
N LYS A 175 3.03 9.56 -10.39
CA LYS A 175 1.94 9.63 -9.41
C LYS A 175 1.45 11.06 -9.17
N LYS A 176 2.32 12.07 -9.33
CA LYS A 176 1.94 13.49 -9.17
C LYS A 176 1.14 14.03 -10.35
N SER A 177 1.47 13.61 -11.59
CA SER A 177 0.76 14.07 -12.79
C SER A 177 -0.56 13.34 -12.98
N VAL A 178 -0.52 12.01 -13.08
CA VAL A 178 -1.70 11.23 -13.50
C VAL A 178 -2.33 10.42 -12.37
N GLY A 179 -1.68 10.30 -11.22
CA GLY A 179 -2.18 9.54 -10.06
C GLY A 179 -1.79 8.05 -10.07
N PHE A 180 -1.13 7.57 -11.12
CA PHE A 180 -0.73 6.17 -11.29
C PHE A 180 0.66 6.05 -11.94
N SER A 181 1.21 4.83 -11.90
CA SER A 181 2.51 4.51 -12.50
C SER A 181 2.37 3.85 -13.86
N MET A 182 3.46 3.83 -14.62
CA MET A 182 3.55 3.16 -15.93
C MET A 182 3.18 1.66 -15.86
N ILE A 183 3.29 1.03 -14.69
CA ILE A 183 2.92 -0.39 -14.47
C ILE A 183 1.43 -0.60 -14.76
N VAL A 184 0.59 0.35 -14.35
CA VAL A 184 -0.87 0.28 -14.54
C VAL A 184 -1.22 0.32 -16.04
N ILE A 185 -0.58 1.22 -16.80
CA ILE A 185 -0.79 1.31 -18.25
C ILE A 185 -0.31 0.03 -18.94
N LYS A 186 0.86 -0.52 -18.56
CA LYS A 186 1.36 -1.79 -19.14
C LYS A 186 0.41 -2.95 -18.89
N ARG A 187 -0.20 -3.02 -17.70
CA ARG A 187 -1.18 -4.05 -17.36
C ARG A 187 -2.45 -3.96 -18.22
N LEU A 188 -2.96 -2.75 -18.45
CA LEU A 188 -4.25 -2.54 -19.12
C LEU A 188 -4.17 -2.45 -20.65
N PHE A 189 -3.09 -1.86 -21.17
CA PHE A 189 -2.92 -1.57 -22.60
C PHE A 189 -1.69 -2.28 -23.21
N GLY A 190 -0.84 -2.92 -22.40
CA GLY A 190 0.43 -3.52 -22.82
C GLY A 190 1.58 -2.52 -22.92
N SER A 191 1.36 -1.32 -23.48
CA SER A 191 2.38 -0.25 -23.55
C SER A 191 1.75 1.14 -23.66
N LEU A 192 2.55 2.19 -23.40
CA LEU A 192 2.10 3.57 -23.61
C LEU A 192 1.75 3.83 -25.08
N THR A 193 2.54 3.28 -26.01
CA THR A 193 2.27 3.42 -27.46
C THR A 193 0.95 2.77 -27.85
N LYS A 194 0.64 1.58 -27.32
CA LYS A 194 -0.66 0.93 -27.56
C LYS A 194 -1.81 1.74 -26.97
N ALA A 195 -1.65 2.24 -25.74
CA ALA A 195 -2.63 3.12 -25.11
C ALA A 195 -2.90 4.36 -25.96
N LYS A 196 -1.85 5.02 -26.47
CA LYS A 196 -1.99 6.19 -27.34
C LYS A 196 -2.76 5.89 -28.62
N ARG A 197 -2.46 4.79 -29.30
CA ARG A 197 -3.18 4.39 -30.51
C ARG A 197 -4.65 4.08 -30.25
N GLU A 198 -4.93 3.38 -29.15
CA GLU A 198 -6.31 3.03 -28.78
C GLU A 198 -7.13 4.27 -28.41
N LEU A 199 -6.48 5.31 -27.87
CA LEU A 199 -7.11 6.56 -27.43
C LEU A 199 -6.96 7.71 -28.44
N GLU A 200 -6.45 7.43 -29.65
CA GLU A 200 -6.21 8.42 -30.71
C GLU A 200 -5.34 9.61 -30.25
N LEU A 201 -4.40 9.36 -29.32
CA LEU A 201 -3.47 10.35 -28.78
C LEU A 201 -2.22 10.49 -29.67
N GLU A 202 -1.51 11.62 -29.55
CA GLU A 202 -0.39 11.92 -30.43
C GLU A 202 0.80 10.99 -30.16
N GLU A 203 1.33 10.41 -31.23
CA GLU A 203 2.49 9.54 -31.15
C GLU A 203 3.77 10.36 -30.88
N THR A 204 4.59 9.84 -29.98
CA THR A 204 5.93 10.39 -29.73
C THR A 204 6.85 9.95 -30.86
N LYS A 205 7.50 10.91 -31.54
CA LYS A 205 8.53 10.61 -32.55
C LYS A 205 9.60 9.70 -31.94
N SER A 206 9.92 8.60 -32.62
CA SER A 206 10.95 7.67 -32.16
C SER A 206 12.30 8.37 -32.17
N LYS A 207 13.12 8.12 -31.14
CA LYS A 207 14.54 8.48 -31.22
C LYS A 207 15.22 7.49 -32.16
N PRO A 208 16.09 7.96 -33.07
CA PRO A 208 16.88 7.06 -33.90
C PRO A 208 17.71 6.11 -33.02
N ILE A 209 17.81 4.85 -33.45
CA ILE A 209 18.44 3.76 -32.68
C ILE A 209 19.91 4.08 -32.40
N ASN A 210 20.60 4.66 -33.38
CA ASN A 210 22.00 5.03 -33.28
C ASN A 210 22.18 6.55 -33.21
N SER A 211 23.35 6.97 -32.76
CA SER A 211 23.73 8.39 -32.74
C SER A 211 23.81 8.96 -34.15
N PHE A 212 23.67 10.28 -34.27
CA PHE A 212 23.91 10.97 -35.54
C PHE A 212 25.30 10.66 -36.12
N GLU A 213 26.33 10.60 -35.27
CA GLU A 213 27.71 10.33 -35.69
C GLU A 213 27.86 8.93 -36.31
N TYR A 214 27.13 7.92 -35.80
CA TYR A 214 27.12 6.60 -36.39
C TYR A 214 26.62 6.63 -37.84
N TYR A 215 25.48 7.30 -38.09
CA TYR A 215 24.91 7.38 -39.44
C TYR A 215 25.79 8.21 -40.37
N LYS A 216 26.38 9.31 -39.87
CA LYS A 216 27.30 10.15 -40.62
C LYS A 216 28.55 9.38 -41.05
N ASN A 217 29.18 8.65 -40.14
CA ASN A 217 30.37 7.85 -40.44
C ASN A 217 30.09 6.76 -41.48
N ASN A 218 28.95 6.05 -41.35
CA ASN A 218 28.53 5.06 -42.34
C ASN A 218 28.27 5.66 -43.72
N LEU A 219 27.67 6.86 -43.78
CA LEU A 219 27.45 7.59 -45.03
C LEU A 219 28.78 8.00 -45.67
N ASP A 220 29.71 8.56 -44.89
CA ASP A 220 31.02 8.99 -45.36
C ASP A 220 31.86 7.82 -45.89
N GLU A 221 31.82 6.68 -45.20
CA GLU A 221 32.50 5.45 -45.63
C GLU A 221 31.89 4.90 -46.93
N SER A 222 30.56 4.85 -47.01
CA SER A 222 29.85 4.43 -48.23
C SER A 222 30.21 5.33 -49.42
N LEU A 223 30.26 6.65 -49.22
CA LEU A 223 30.63 7.62 -50.25
C LEU A 223 32.09 7.46 -50.69
N LYS A 224 33.02 7.19 -49.76
CA LYS A 224 34.42 6.89 -50.09
C LYS A 224 34.54 5.63 -50.93
N ASN A 225 33.82 4.57 -50.57
CA ASN A 225 33.82 3.31 -51.30
C ASN A 225 33.27 3.48 -52.73
N ILE A 226 32.17 4.23 -52.90
CA ILE A 226 31.62 4.56 -54.22
C ILE A 226 32.64 5.34 -55.07
N LYS A 227 33.33 6.33 -54.49
CA LYS A 227 34.37 7.10 -55.20
C LYS A 227 35.54 6.21 -55.64
N LYS A 228 35.96 5.26 -54.79
CA LYS A 228 37.02 4.30 -55.10
C LYS A 228 36.63 3.39 -56.27
N LEU A 229 35.45 2.78 -56.20
CA LEU A 229 34.91 1.93 -57.28
C LEU A 229 34.82 2.67 -58.62
N LYS A 230 34.35 3.93 -58.59
CA LYS A 230 34.29 4.76 -59.81
C LYS A 230 35.67 4.97 -60.44
N LYS A 231 36.71 5.16 -59.62
CA LYS A 231 38.10 5.34 -60.09
C LYS A 231 38.66 4.05 -60.71
N GLU A 232 38.38 2.91 -60.09
CA GLU A 232 38.79 1.59 -60.60
C GLU A 232 38.10 1.24 -61.93
N ILE A 233 36.80 1.53 -62.07
CA ILE A 233 36.07 1.34 -63.33
C ILE A 233 36.65 2.21 -64.46
N ILE A 234 36.97 3.48 -64.19
CA ILE A 234 37.58 4.37 -65.18
C ILE A 234 38.96 3.82 -65.61
N PHE A 235 39.75 3.33 -64.66
CA PHE A 235 41.06 2.75 -64.93
C PHE A 235 40.98 1.48 -65.77
N LEU A 236 40.06 0.56 -65.45
CA LEU A 236 39.80 -0.64 -66.25
C LEU A 236 39.32 -0.30 -67.67
N GLY A 237 38.46 0.70 -67.80
CA GLY A 237 38.01 1.21 -69.10
C GLY A 237 39.16 1.75 -69.96
N LEU A 238 40.13 2.45 -69.35
CA LEU A 238 41.32 2.93 -70.04
C LEU A 238 42.23 1.77 -70.50
N ILE A 239 42.42 0.75 -69.66
CA ILE A 239 43.22 -0.45 -70.01
C ILE A 239 42.59 -1.24 -71.16
N LEU A 240 41.27 -1.42 -71.13
CA LEU A 240 40.55 -2.09 -72.22
C LEU A 240 40.67 -1.32 -73.53
N LYS A 241 40.61 0.02 -73.47
CA LYS A 241 40.75 0.88 -74.64
C LYS A 241 42.15 0.81 -75.26
N THR A 242 43.20 0.75 -74.44
CA THR A 242 44.58 0.60 -74.92
C THR A 242 44.85 -0.80 -75.50
N HIS A 243 44.34 -1.87 -74.87
CA HIS A 243 44.45 -3.23 -75.42
C HIS A 243 43.73 -3.42 -76.76
N TYR A 244 42.57 -2.76 -76.95
CA TYR A 244 41.83 -2.84 -78.21
C TYR A 244 42.57 -2.12 -79.36
N ILE A 245 43.26 -1.02 -79.08
CA ILE A 245 44.06 -0.27 -80.08
C ILE A 245 45.28 -1.08 -80.52
N VAL A 246 45.94 -1.80 -79.60
CA VAL A 246 47.11 -2.63 -79.90
C VAL A 246 46.76 -3.88 -80.73
N LYS A 247 45.51 -4.35 -80.71
CA LYS A 247 45.05 -5.48 -81.52
C LYS A 247 44.64 -5.12 -82.96
N ILE A 248 44.51 -3.82 -83.27
CA ILE A 248 44.03 -3.33 -84.58
C ILE A 248 45.19 -2.78 -85.44
N LEU A 249 46.38 -2.60 -84.87
CA LEU A 249 47.64 -2.26 -85.56
C LEU A 249 48.45 -3.53 -85.84
#